data_AF-A0A497PUB8-F1
#
_entry.id   AF-A0A497PUB8-F1
#
_cell.length_a   1.000
_cell.length_b   1.000
_cell.length_c   1.000
_cell.angle_alpha   90.00
_cell.angle_beta   90.00
_cell.angle_gamma   90.00
#
_symmetry.space_group_name_H-M   'P 1'
#
loop_
_entity.id
_entity.type
_entity.pdbx_description
1 polymer ?
#
loop_
_entity_poly.entity_id
_entity_poly.type
_entity_poly.pdbx_seq_one_letter_code
_entity_poly.pdbx_strand_id
1 'polypeptide(L)'
;MKGFAETSTEMKTTLFDILDRWTLSWDLCAAEIAANQMSDAFYGHGVIFFVLERLWDILEAANDPSEFMTPERASSMVERLLRDERVEAAATFVLVEMQDSPSLVYRVLNVEEAIARDHTWFESYRGPTLSETY
;
A
#
# COMPACT_ATOMS: atom_id res chain seq x y z
N MET A 1 -9.34 -31.07 -26.28
CA MET A 1 -9.53 -30.58 -24.90
C MET A 1 -9.41 -29.07 -24.95
N LYS A 2 -10.54 -28.35 -24.80
CA LYS A 2 -10.57 -26.88 -24.79
C LYS A 2 -10.27 -26.37 -23.38
N GLY A 3 -9.54 -25.26 -23.34
CA GLY A 3 -8.82 -24.77 -22.17
C GLY A 3 -9.66 -24.11 -21.09
N PHE A 4 -9.02 -24.00 -19.93
CA PHE A 4 -9.28 -22.99 -18.93
C PHE A 4 -8.06 -22.07 -18.93
N ALA A 5 -8.11 -21.01 -19.74
CA ALA A 5 -7.34 -19.83 -19.43
C ALA A 5 -8.10 -19.17 -18.28
N GLU A 6 -7.64 -19.39 -17.04
CA GLU A 6 -8.04 -18.57 -15.92
C GLU A 6 -7.62 -17.13 -16.27
N THR A 7 -8.58 -16.36 -16.77
CA THR A 7 -8.44 -14.91 -16.90
C THR A 7 -8.28 -14.35 -15.50
N SER A 8 -7.03 -14.20 -15.08
CA SER A 8 -6.66 -13.30 -13.99
C SER A 8 -7.31 -11.96 -14.31
N THR A 9 -8.29 -11.54 -13.50
CA THR A 9 -8.95 -10.25 -13.70
C THR A 9 -8.04 -9.21 -13.08
N GLU A 10 -7.17 -8.62 -13.91
CA GLU A 10 -6.33 -7.48 -13.51
C GLU A 10 -7.25 -6.30 -13.21
N MET A 11 -7.33 -5.92 -11.93
CA MET A 11 -8.16 -4.80 -11.49
C MET A 11 -7.28 -3.60 -11.19
N LYS A 12 -7.46 -2.53 -11.98
CA LYS A 12 -6.80 -1.24 -11.76
C LYS A 12 -7.65 -0.40 -10.81
N THR A 13 -7.04 0.13 -9.77
CA THR A 13 -7.70 0.91 -8.73
C THR A 13 -6.70 1.91 -8.13
N THR A 14 -7.14 2.81 -7.26
CA THR A 14 -6.23 3.71 -6.53
C THR A 14 -5.74 3.07 -5.22
N LEU A 15 -4.62 3.54 -4.68
CA LEU A 15 -4.20 3.17 -3.32
C LEU A 15 -5.32 3.48 -2.31
N PHE A 16 -6.02 4.61 -2.47
CA PHE A 16 -7.15 4.95 -1.62
C PHE A 16 -8.21 3.83 -1.58
N ASP A 17 -8.62 3.32 -2.75
CA ASP A 17 -9.63 2.25 -2.82
C ASP A 17 -9.17 0.95 -2.16
N ILE A 18 -7.87 0.65 -2.25
CA ILE A 18 -7.28 -0.52 -1.58
C ILE A 18 -7.35 -0.37 -0.06
N LEU A 19 -6.92 0.80 0.45
CA LEU A 19 -6.93 1.08 1.88
C LEU A 19 -8.36 1.13 2.45
N ASP A 20 -9.29 1.77 1.73
CA ASP A 20 -10.72 1.82 2.10
C ASP A 20 -11.36 0.43 2.09
N ARG A 21 -10.93 -0.47 1.20
CA ARG A 21 -11.42 -1.86 1.23
C ARG A 21 -10.95 -2.60 2.48
N TRP A 22 -9.72 -2.37 2.93
CA TRP A 22 -9.21 -3.03 4.14
C TRP A 22 -9.88 -2.54 5.42
N THR A 23 -10.33 -1.29 5.48
CA THR A 23 -11.08 -0.81 6.66
C THR A 23 -12.38 -1.60 6.86
N LEU A 24 -13.02 -2.04 5.76
CA LEU A 24 -14.28 -2.80 5.78
C LEU A 24 -14.13 -4.24 6.28
N SER A 25 -13.06 -4.94 5.90
CA SER A 25 -12.86 -6.35 6.24
C SER A 25 -11.81 -6.61 7.32
N TRP A 26 -10.99 -5.61 7.65
CA TRP A 26 -9.85 -5.66 8.54
C TRP A 26 -9.00 -6.95 8.40
N ASP A 27 -8.51 -7.18 7.17
CA ASP A 27 -7.56 -8.27 6.88
C ASP A 27 -6.13 -7.76 7.02
N LEU A 28 -5.57 -7.93 8.22
CA LEU A 28 -4.23 -7.45 8.56
C LEU A 28 -3.14 -8.09 7.69
N CYS A 29 -3.27 -9.38 7.38
CA CYS A 29 -2.31 -10.10 6.56
C CYS A 29 -2.29 -9.56 5.13
N ALA A 30 -3.47 -9.35 4.54
CA ALA A 30 -3.58 -8.75 3.21
C ALA A 30 -3.03 -7.31 3.19
N ALA A 31 -3.31 -6.52 4.23
CA ALA A 31 -2.82 -5.16 4.36
C ALA A 31 -1.29 -5.10 4.46
N GLU A 32 -0.65 -5.97 5.24
CA GLU A 32 0.81 -6.06 5.35
C GLU A 32 1.48 -6.46 4.04
N ILE A 33 0.95 -7.49 3.37
CA ILE A 33 1.48 -7.96 2.08
C ILE A 33 1.48 -6.81 1.08
N ALA A 34 0.38 -6.10 1.00
CA ALA A 34 0.19 -5.03 0.07
C ALA A 34 1.00 -3.78 0.41
N ALA A 35 1.06 -3.39 1.69
CA ALA A 35 1.87 -2.28 2.16
C ALA A 35 3.35 -2.51 1.83
N ASN A 36 3.85 -3.74 2.03
CA ASN A 36 5.21 -4.13 1.63
C ASN A 36 5.42 -3.99 0.12
N GLN A 37 4.61 -4.67 -0.69
CA GLN A 37 4.78 -4.69 -2.15
C GLN A 37 4.65 -3.30 -2.78
N MET A 38 3.76 -2.45 -2.25
CA MET A 38 3.63 -1.07 -2.73
C MET A 38 4.79 -0.18 -2.28
N SER A 39 5.36 -0.42 -1.09
CA SER A 39 6.52 0.33 -0.59
C SER A 39 7.78 0.03 -1.40
N ASP A 40 7.99 -1.23 -1.77
CA ASP A 40 9.12 -1.67 -2.60
C ASP A 40 9.20 -0.89 -3.92
N ALA A 41 8.04 -0.56 -4.50
CA ALA A 41 7.95 0.22 -5.72
C ALA A 41 8.59 1.61 -5.58
N PHE A 42 8.57 2.22 -4.38
CA PHE A 42 9.19 3.52 -4.11
C PHE A 42 10.63 3.38 -3.60
N TYR A 43 10.92 2.36 -2.80
CA TYR A 43 12.29 2.09 -2.31
C TYR A 43 13.27 1.84 -3.45
N GLY A 44 12.83 1.23 -4.56
CA GLY A 44 13.64 1.10 -5.77
C GLY A 44 14.16 2.43 -6.34
N HIS A 45 13.50 3.55 -6.01
CA HIS A 45 13.87 4.90 -6.42
C HIS A 45 14.54 5.71 -5.29
N GLY A 46 14.86 5.07 -4.16
CA GLY A 46 15.52 5.72 -3.03
C GLY A 46 14.60 6.68 -2.26
N VAL A 47 13.29 6.45 -2.28
CA VAL A 47 12.31 7.27 -1.56
C VAL A 47 11.32 6.43 -0.75
N ILE A 48 10.85 6.99 0.36
CA ILE A 48 9.75 6.45 1.18
C ILE A 48 8.49 7.25 0.84
N PHE A 49 7.39 6.56 0.56
CA PHE A 49 6.11 7.24 0.31
C PHE A 49 5.31 7.37 1.61
N PHE A 50 5.02 8.61 2.02
CA PHE A 50 4.54 8.91 3.38
C PHE A 50 3.21 8.24 3.75
N VAL A 51 2.32 8.00 2.78
CA VAL A 51 1.02 7.34 3.07
C VAL A 51 1.25 5.91 3.53
N LEU A 52 2.15 5.18 2.87
CA LEU A 52 2.47 3.80 3.21
C LEU A 52 3.25 3.73 4.52
N GLU A 53 4.10 4.71 4.81
CA GLU A 53 4.78 4.83 6.11
C GLU A 53 3.79 5.04 7.26
N ARG A 54 2.86 6.00 7.14
CA ARG A 54 1.82 6.21 8.15
C ARG A 54 0.91 5.00 8.34
N LEU A 55 0.70 4.22 7.28
CA LEU A 55 -0.03 2.97 7.37
C LEU A 55 0.76 1.91 8.14
N TRP A 56 2.07 1.81 7.88
CA TRP A 56 2.96 0.91 8.60
C TRP A 56 2.93 1.16 10.11
N ASP A 57 2.96 2.42 10.55
CA ASP A 57 2.82 2.76 11.97
C ASP A 57 1.53 2.18 12.59
N ILE A 58 0.43 2.18 11.83
CA ILE A 58 -0.85 1.61 12.29
C ILE A 58 -0.78 0.08 12.34
N LEU A 59 -0.18 -0.56 11.32
CA LEU A 59 -0.02 -2.02 11.27
C LEU A 59 0.91 -2.52 12.37
N GLU A 60 2.00 -1.80 12.67
CA GLU A 60 2.90 -2.11 13.79
C GLU A 60 2.16 -2.01 15.12
N ALA A 61 1.42 -0.92 15.36
CA ALA A 61 0.62 -0.76 16.57
C ALA A 61 -0.48 -1.84 16.70
N ALA A 62 -1.05 -2.30 15.59
CA ALA A 62 -2.03 -3.39 15.59
C ALA A 62 -1.42 -4.76 15.91
N ASN A 63 -0.12 -4.95 15.63
CA ASN A 63 0.62 -6.18 15.90
C ASN A 63 1.35 -6.18 17.25
N ASP A 64 1.50 -5.02 17.90
CA ASP A 64 2.16 -4.93 19.19
C ASP A 64 1.28 -5.53 20.30
N PRO A 65 1.67 -6.66 20.92
CA PRO A 65 0.88 -7.30 21.97
C PRO A 65 0.78 -6.46 23.26
N SER A 66 1.61 -5.44 23.42
CA SER A 66 1.56 -4.48 24.53
C SER A 66 0.55 -3.35 24.31
N GLU A 67 0.19 -3.10 23.05
CA GLU A 67 -0.89 -2.19 22.68
C GLU A 67 -2.20 -2.96 22.59
N PHE A 68 -3.14 -2.69 23.49
CA PHE A 68 -4.49 -3.26 23.36
C PHE A 68 -5.22 -2.59 22.17
N MET A 69 -5.06 -3.16 20.98
CA MET A 69 -5.64 -2.70 19.73
C MET A 69 -6.70 -3.68 19.23
N THR A 70 -7.96 -3.23 19.15
CA THR A 70 -9.03 -4.04 18.54
C THR A 70 -9.09 -3.79 17.02
N PRO A 71 -9.61 -4.73 16.23
CA PRO A 71 -9.85 -4.52 14.79
C PRO A 71 -10.62 -3.24 14.48
N GLU A 72 -11.63 -2.89 15.28
CA GLU A 72 -12.44 -1.69 15.08
C GLU A 72 -11.64 -0.42 15.32
N ARG A 73 -10.76 -0.44 16.33
CA ARG A 73 -9.90 0.71 16.63
C ARG A 73 -8.87 0.92 15.53
N ALA A 74 -8.26 -0.16 15.05
CA ALA A 74 -7.26 -0.09 13.99
C ALA A 74 -7.90 0.30 12.64
N SER A 75 -9.07 -0.24 12.31
CA SER A 75 -9.89 0.21 11.16
C SER A 75 -10.21 1.70 11.25
N SER A 76 -10.63 2.20 12.42
CA SER A 76 -10.87 3.62 12.64
C SER A 76 -9.61 4.49 12.48
N MET A 77 -8.43 3.97 12.83
CA MET A 77 -7.16 4.68 12.61
C MET A 77 -6.85 4.82 11.12
N VAL A 78 -7.07 3.76 10.33
CA VAL A 78 -6.90 3.81 8.87
C VAL A 78 -7.94 4.73 8.22
N GLU A 79 -9.21 4.68 8.63
CA GLU A 79 -10.22 5.64 8.15
C GLU A 79 -9.83 7.09 8.45
N ARG A 80 -9.31 7.35 9.66
CA ARG A 80 -8.84 8.69 10.03
C ARG A 80 -7.64 9.13 9.21
N LEU A 81 -6.74 8.20 8.88
CA LEU A 81 -5.64 8.44 7.96
C LEU A 81 -6.17 8.84 6.59
N LEU A 82 -7.16 8.12 6.05
CA LEU A 82 -7.75 8.41 4.73
C LEU A 82 -8.53 9.73 4.65
N ARG A 83 -9.05 10.23 5.77
CA ARG A 83 -9.77 11.52 5.85
C ARG A 83 -8.84 12.74 5.92
N ASP A 84 -7.52 12.54 6.02
CA ASP A 84 -6.55 13.61 5.93
C ASP A 84 -6.44 14.06 4.48
N GLU A 85 -6.72 15.33 4.18
CA GLU A 85 -6.78 15.86 2.81
C GLU A 85 -5.49 15.60 2.00
N ARG A 86 -4.33 15.63 2.67
CA ARG A 86 -3.05 15.36 2.01
C ARG A 86 -2.89 13.89 1.69
N VAL A 87 -3.35 13.01 2.59
CA VAL A 87 -3.33 11.56 2.38
C VAL A 87 -4.29 11.17 1.28
N GLU A 88 -5.52 11.67 1.30
CA GLU A 88 -6.52 11.42 0.26
C GLU A 88 -5.95 11.82 -1.11
N ALA A 89 -5.43 13.05 -1.24
CA ALA A 89 -4.86 13.53 -2.50
C ALA A 89 -3.72 12.64 -3.02
N ALA A 90 -2.81 12.22 -2.14
CA ALA A 90 -1.69 11.36 -2.51
C ALA A 90 -2.13 9.92 -2.84
N ALA A 91 -3.03 9.34 -2.04
CA ALA A 91 -3.51 7.97 -2.19
C ALA A 91 -4.42 7.81 -3.42
N THR A 92 -5.22 8.81 -3.77
CA THR A 92 -6.03 8.81 -5.00
C THR A 92 -5.17 8.96 -6.25
N PHE A 93 -3.99 9.60 -6.16
CA PHE A 93 -3.09 9.74 -7.30
C PHE A 93 -2.36 8.43 -7.63
N VAL A 94 -1.99 7.64 -6.63
CA VAL A 94 -1.25 6.38 -6.83
C VAL A 94 -2.17 5.30 -7.39
N LEU A 95 -1.83 4.80 -8.58
CA LEU A 95 -2.54 3.73 -9.26
C LEU A 95 -1.92 2.38 -8.92
N VAL A 96 -2.77 1.42 -8.58
CA VAL A 96 -2.38 0.08 -8.17
C VAL A 96 -3.10 -0.94 -9.04
N GLU A 97 -2.34 -1.91 -9.54
CA GLU A 97 -2.86 -3.12 -10.17
C GLU A 97 -2.81 -4.25 -9.15
N MET A 98 -3.93 -4.96 -9.02
CA MET A 98 -4.07 -6.13 -8.16
C MET A 98 -4.29 -7.38 -9.02
N GLN A 99 -3.54 -8.44 -8.74
CA GLN A 99 -3.68 -9.76 -9.32
C GLN A 99 -3.99 -10.79 -8.22
N ASP A 100 -5.12 -11.48 -8.36
CA ASP A 100 -5.68 -12.35 -7.29
C ASP A 100 -5.26 -13.83 -7.35
N SER A 101 -4.35 -14.25 -8.25
CA SER A 101 -4.03 -15.68 -8.39
C SER A 101 -2.64 -15.98 -8.96
N PRO A 102 -1.91 -17.00 -8.44
CA PRO A 102 -2.20 -17.81 -7.25
C PRO A 102 -1.81 -17.12 -5.92
N SER A 103 -1.22 -15.93 -5.99
CA SER A 103 -0.82 -15.11 -4.86
C SER A 103 -1.32 -13.69 -5.07
N LEU A 104 -1.68 -13.01 -3.99
CA LEU A 104 -2.07 -11.61 -4.01
C LEU A 104 -0.85 -10.75 -4.35
N VAL A 105 -0.86 -10.15 -5.54
CA VAL A 105 0.22 -9.29 -6.03
C VAL A 105 -0.31 -7.89 -6.32
N TYR A 106 0.34 -6.89 -5.74
CA TYR A 106 0.11 -5.48 -5.93
C TYR A 106 1.27 -4.86 -6.69
N ARG A 107 0.96 -4.03 -7.69
CA ARG A 107 1.96 -3.28 -8.44
C ARG A 107 1.54 -1.83 -8.57
N VAL A 108 2.41 -0.92 -8.17
CA VAL A 108 2.20 0.52 -8.40
C VAL A 108 2.50 0.82 -9.87
N LEU A 109 1.53 1.40 -10.57
CA LEU A 109 1.61 1.60 -12.03
C LEU A 109 2.24 2.92 -12.43
N ASN A 110 2.23 3.92 -11.55
CA ASN A 110 2.60 5.30 -11.88
C ASN A 110 3.64 5.90 -10.92
N VAL A 111 4.61 5.07 -10.49
CA VAL A 111 5.67 5.45 -9.52
C VAL A 111 6.38 6.75 -9.93
N GLU A 112 6.92 6.80 -11.15
CA GLU A 112 7.68 7.96 -11.65
C GLU A 112 6.83 9.23 -11.71
N GLU A 113 5.57 9.11 -12.11
CA GLU A 113 4.64 10.23 -12.16
C GLU A 113 4.31 10.74 -10.76
N ALA A 114 4.15 9.83 -9.79
CA ALA A 114 3.90 10.18 -8.40
C ALA A 114 5.10 10.93 -7.80
N ILE A 115 6.32 10.44 -8.03
CA ILE A 115 7.57 11.09 -7.58
C ILE A 115 7.71 12.49 -8.19
N ALA A 116 7.39 12.64 -9.49
CA ALA A 116 7.45 13.92 -10.17
C ALA A 116 6.34 14.91 -9.73
N ARG A 117 5.22 14.41 -9.21
CA ARG A 117 4.02 15.20 -8.93
C ARG A 117 4.20 16.16 -7.75
N ASP A 118 4.69 15.65 -6.62
CA ASP A 118 4.86 16.41 -5.38
C ASP A 118 5.91 15.78 -4.46
N HIS A 119 7.05 16.45 -4.31
CA HIS A 119 8.14 16.02 -3.44
C HIS A 119 7.74 15.86 -1.97
N THR A 120 6.70 16.55 -1.49
CA THR A 120 6.28 16.46 -0.10
C THR A 120 5.68 15.09 0.21
N TRP A 121 5.27 14.31 -0.78
CA TRP A 121 4.78 12.95 -0.54
C TRP A 121 5.89 11.94 -0.24
N PHE A 122 7.15 12.38 -0.29
CA PHE A 122 8.29 11.49 -0.23
C PHE A 122 9.32 11.95 0.79
N GLU A 123 9.97 10.99 1.40
CA GLU A 123 11.19 11.18 2.17
C GLU A 123 12.34 10.42 1.53
N SER A 124 13.59 10.86 1.77
CA SER A 124 14.75 10.14 1.26
C SER A 124 14.94 8.81 1.99
N TYR A 125 14.95 7.71 1.24
CA TYR A 125 15.29 6.40 1.77
C TYR A 125 16.82 6.21 1.73
N ARG A 126 17.41 5.82 2.86
CA ARG A 126 18.86 5.59 3.00
C ARG A 126 19.23 4.11 3.19
N GLY A 127 18.26 3.21 3.09
CA GLY A 127 18.51 1.77 3.11
C GLY A 127 18.95 1.23 1.75
N PRO A 128 19.28 -0.07 1.66
CA PRO A 128 19.68 -0.69 0.40
C PRO A 128 18.55 -0.57 -0.61
N THR A 129 18.85 -0.02 -1.79
CA THR A 129 17.91 -0.04 -2.90
C THR A 129 17.91 -1.43 -3.56
N LEU A 130 16.81 -1.80 -4.24
CA LEU A 130 16.74 -3.06 -5.00
C LEU A 130 17.90 -3.22 -6.02
N SER A 131 18.47 -2.09 -6.49
CA SER A 131 19.62 -2.07 -7.41
C SER A 131 20.97 -2.40 -6.76
N GLU A 132 21.07 -2.36 -5.44
CA GLU A 132 22.32 -2.58 -4.69
C GLU A 132 22.43 -3.99 -4.09
N THR A 133 21.44 -4.85 -4.35
CA THR A 133 21.37 -6.20 -3.76
C THR A 133 21.81 -7.32 -4.73
N TYR A 134 22.28 -6.97 -5.95
CA TYR A 134 22.79 -7.94 -6.95
C TYR A 134 24.06 -7.46 -7.67
#